data_AF-A0A1J5MP40-F1
#
_entry.id   AF-A0A1J5MP40-F1
#
_cell.length_a   1.000
_cell.length_b   1.000
_cell.length_c   1.000
_cell.angle_alpha   90.00
_cell.angle_beta   90.00
_cell.angle_gamma   90.00
#
_symmetry.space_group_name_H-M   'P 1'
#
loop_
_entity.id
_entity.type
_entity.pdbx_description
1 polymer ?
#
loop_
_entity_poly.entity_id
_entity_poly.type
_entity_poly.pdbx_seq_one_letter_code
_entity_poly.pdbx_strand_id
1 'polypeptide(L)' 'MSTLELITQALEFEKNESQFKSRNERIIAVREAKRMILAINEVYKKNRDEKLMAIMKRLSVIKIKFEKRLRIR' A
#
# COMPACT_ATOMS: atom_id res chain seq x y z
N MET A 1 15.59 -1.86 4.90
CA MET A 1 15.12 -1.47 3.56
C MET A 1 15.41 0.00 3.35
N SER A 2 15.94 0.35 2.19
CA SER A 2 16.15 1.75 1.81
C SER A 2 14.82 2.42 1.43
N THR A 3 14.76 3.75 1.48
CA THR A 3 13.57 4.51 1.04
C THR A 3 13.18 4.18 -0.41
N LEU A 4 14.17 3.96 -1.28
CA LEU A 4 13.95 3.65 -2.67
C LEU A 4 13.29 2.28 -2.84
N GLU A 5 13.71 1.27 -2.08
CA GLU A 5 13.08 -0.06 -2.08
C GLU A 5 11.60 0.01 -1.68
N LEU A 6 11.27 0.80 -0.65
CA LEU A 6 9.87 0.95 -0.21
C LEU A 6 8.99 1.57 -1.30
N ILE A 7 9.52 2.57 -2.01
CA ILE A 7 8.79 3.22 -3.10
C ILE A 7 8.63 2.25 -4.28
N THR A 8 9.69 1.55 -4.68
CA THR A 8 9.63 0.56 -5.77
C THR A 8 8.62 -0.53 -5.47
N GLN A 9 8.64 -1.10 -4.26
CA GLN A 9 7.67 -2.11 -3.83
C GLN A 9 6.23 -1.58 -3.88
N ALA A 10 6.01 -0.33 -3.44
CA ALA A 10 4.68 0.28 -3.50
C ALA A 10 4.19 0.45 -4.94
N LEU A 11 5.06 0.87 -5.86
CA LEU A 11 4.71 1.03 -7.29
C LEU A 11 4.45 -0.33 -7.97
N GLU A 12 5.23 -1.35 -7.64
CA GLU A 12 5.00 -2.72 -8.13
C GLU A 12 3.68 -3.28 -7.60
N PHE A 13 3.37 -3.05 -6.32
CA PHE A 13 2.10 -3.44 -5.73
C PHE A 13 0.92 -2.77 -6.44
N GLU A 14 1.00 -1.46 -6.72
CA GLU A 14 -0.02 -0.74 -7.50
C GLU A 14 -0.21 -1.35 -8.89
N LYS A 15 0.89 -1.65 -9.59
CA LYS A 15 0.85 -2.27 -10.93
C LYS A 15 0.23 -3.67 -10.91
N ASN A 16 0.46 -4.42 -9.84
CA ASN A 16 -0.01 -5.80 -9.69
C ASN A 16 -1.39 -5.92 -9.00
N GLU A 17 -2.08 -4.80 -8.73
CA GLU A 17 -3.38 -4.80 -8.03
C GLU A 17 -4.40 -5.78 -8.65
N SER A 18 -4.41 -5.89 -9.97
CA SER A 18 -5.33 -6.74 -10.74
C SER A 18 -5.12 -8.25 -10.52
N GLN A 19 -3.98 -8.65 -9.96
CA GLN A 19 -3.63 -10.04 -9.72
C GLN A 19 -4.31 -10.61 -8.47
N PHE A 20 -4.71 -9.75 -7.51
CA PHE A 20 -5.33 -10.20 -6.25
C PHE A 20 -6.82 -10.54 -6.42
N LYS A 21 -7.10 -11.76 -6.87
CA LYS A 21 -8.44 -12.24 -7.23
C LYS A 21 -9.09 -13.04 -6.11
N SER A 22 -8.34 -13.92 -5.45
CA SER A 22 -8.90 -14.80 -4.41
C SER A 22 -9.11 -14.08 -3.08
N ARG A 23 -9.92 -14.65 -2.18
CA ARG A 23 -10.14 -14.08 -0.84
C ARG A 23 -8.83 -13.98 -0.04
N ASN A 24 -8.00 -15.02 -0.11
CA ASN A 24 -6.72 -15.07 0.60
C ASN A 24 -5.73 -14.04 0.05
N GLU A 25 -5.61 -13.92 -1.27
CA GLU A 25 -4.79 -12.90 -1.93
C GLU A 25 -5.20 -11.49 -1.52
N ARG A 26 -6.50 -11.20 -1.46
CA ARG A 26 -7.00 -9.89 -1.02
C ARG A 26 -6.63 -9.60 0.44
N ILE A 27 -6.68 -10.61 1.32
CA ILE A 27 -6.27 -10.46 2.73
C ILE A 27 -4.78 -10.12 2.81
N ILE A 28 -3.95 -10.82 2.02
CA ILE A 28 -2.51 -10.56 1.94
C ILE A 28 -2.27 -9.13 1.43
N ALA A 29 -2.94 -8.74 0.33
CA ALA A 29 -2.82 -7.42 -0.26
C ALA A 29 -3.19 -6.29 0.72
N VAL A 30 -4.26 -6.45 1.51
CA VAL A 30 -4.65 -5.47 2.55
C VAL A 30 -3.55 -5.32 3.61
N ARG A 31 -2.99 -6.45 4.07
CA ARG A 31 -1.92 -6.45 5.08
C ARG A 31 -0.65 -5.81 4.54
N GLU A 32 -0.28 -6.11 3.31
CA GLU A 32 0.90 -5.54 2.64
C GLU A 32 0.75 -4.06 2.38
N ALA A 33 -0.40 -3.60 1.85
CA ALA A 33 -0.69 -2.18 1.68
C ALA A 33 -0.59 -1.43 3.02
N LYS A 34 -1.14 -2.00 4.11
CA LYS A 34 -1.02 -1.41 5.46
C LYS A 34 0.44 -1.33 5.91
N ARG A 35 1.23 -2.40 5.70
CA ARG A 35 2.65 -2.44 6.05
C ARG A 35 3.45 -1.36 5.31
N MET A 36 3.24 -1.24 3.99
CA MET A 36 3.90 -0.25 3.15
C MET A 36 3.53 1.18 3.56
N ILE A 37 2.25 1.47 3.82
CA ILE A 37 1.80 2.80 4.27
C ILE A 37 2.52 3.19 5.58
N LEU A 38 2.59 2.29 6.57
CA LEU A 38 3.26 2.57 7.83
C LEU A 38 4.77 2.79 7.64
N ALA A 39 5.42 1.97 6.82
CA ALA A 39 6.84 2.12 6.52
C ALA A 39 7.14 3.45 5.81
N ILE A 40 6.32 3.83 4.82
CA ILE A 40 6.44 5.11 4.10
C ILE A 40 6.18 6.29 5.05
N ASN A 41 5.24 6.15 5.99
CA ASN A 41 4.95 7.20 6.97
C ASN A 41 6.15 7.50 7.88
N GLU A 42 6.93 6.49 8.27
CA GLU A 42 8.16 6.72 9.07
C GLU A 42 9.22 7.52 8.30
N VAL A 43 9.30 7.35 6.98
CA VAL A 43 10.16 8.18 6.13
C VAL A 43 9.57 9.59 5.98
N TYR A 44 8.28 9.67 5.69
CA TYR A 44 7.54 10.93 5.52
C TYR A 44 7.65 11.84 6.75
N LYS A 45 7.61 11.30 7.97
CA LYS A 45 7.79 12.09 9.20
C LYS A 45 9.11 12.85 9.24
N LYS A 46 10.16 12.34 8.59
CA LYS A 46 11.52 12.93 8.59
C LYS A 46 11.71 13.97 7.50
N ASN A 47 11.20 13.71 6.29
CA ASN A 47 11.47 14.56 5.12
C ASN A 47 10.25 15.36 4.62
N ARG A 48 9.04 15.00 5.07
CA ARG A 48 7.74 15.57 4.65
C ARG A 48 7.55 15.62 3.14
N ASP A 49 8.12 14.67 2.41
CA ASP A 49 8.03 14.64 0.94
C ASP A 49 6.60 14.33 0.47
N GLU A 50 6.01 15.24 -0.29
CA GLU A 50 4.67 15.12 -0.84
C GLU A 50 4.50 13.90 -1.75
N LYS A 51 5.57 13.44 -2.41
CA LYS A 51 5.55 12.22 -3.24
C LYS A 51 5.22 10.99 -2.40
N LEU A 52 5.76 10.91 -1.18
CA LEU A 52 5.46 9.82 -0.25
C LEU A 52 3.98 9.85 0.18
N MET A 53 3.45 11.04 0.42
CA MET A 53 2.02 11.24 0.71
C MET A 53 1.13 10.78 -0.45
N ALA A 54 1.50 11.11 -1.69
CA ALA A 54 0.77 10.67 -2.88
C ALA A 54 0.76 9.14 -3.03
N ILE A 55 1.88 8.47 -2.75
CA ILE A 55 1.96 6.99 -2.72
C ILE A 55 1.06 6.43 -1.62
N MET A 56 1.14 6.95 -0.39
CA MET A 56 0.29 6.47 0.72
C MET A 56 -1.21 6.60 0.42
N LYS A 57 -1.63 7.70 -0.23
CA LYS A 57 -3.03 7.90 -0.64
C LYS A 57 -3.48 6.84 -1.65
N ARG A 58 -2.67 6.56 -2.68
CA ARG A 58 -2.96 5.51 -3.68
C ARG A 58 -3.06 4.12 -3.04
N LEU A 59 -2.08 3.74 -2.21
CA LEU A 59 -2.13 2.49 -1.46
C LEU A 59 -3.37 2.39 -0.56
N SER A 60 -3.78 3.50 0.06
CA SER A 60 -4.98 3.55 0.92
C SER A 60 -6.27 3.29 0.14
N VAL A 61 -6.40 3.83 -1.07
CA VAL A 61 -7.55 3.58 -1.96
C VAL A 61 -7.63 2.10 -2.31
N ILE A 62 -6.52 1.49 -2.70
CA ILE A 62 -6.45 0.05 -3.02
C ILE A 62 -6.82 -0.79 -1.79
N LYS A 63 -6.24 -0.48 -0.62
CA LYS A 63 -6.53 -1.18 0.63
C LYS A 63 -8.02 -1.13 0.97
N ILE A 64 -8.64 0.05 0.92
CA ILE A 64 -10.08 0.23 1.21
C ILE A 64 -10.95 -0.55 0.22
N LYS A 65 -10.58 -0.56 -1.07
CA LYS A 65 -11.28 -1.34 -2.09
C LYS A 65 -11.29 -2.83 -1.75
N PHE A 66 -10.17 -3.39 -1.29
CA PHE A 66 -10.11 -4.80 -0.87
C PHE A 66 -10.80 -5.05 0.46
N GLU A 67 -10.70 -4.16 1.45
CA GLU A 67 -11.41 -4.24 2.73
C GLU A 67 -12.93 -4.32 2.52
N LYS A 68 -13.49 -3.48 1.64
CA LYS A 68 -14.91 -3.51 1.25
C LYS A 68 -15.29 -4.86 0.60
N ARG A 69 -14.47 -5.37 -0.32
CA ARG A 69 -14.70 -6.68 -0.95
C ARG A 69 -14.65 -7.84 0.04
N LEU A 70 -13.87 -7.70 1.12
CA LEU A 70 -13.75 -8.68 2.19
C LEU A 70 -14.80 -8.49 3.30
N ARG A 71 -15.62 -7.43 3.26
CA ARG A 71 -16.56 -7.04 4.31
C ARG A 71 -15.89 -6.84 5.68
N ILE A 72 -14.68 -6.29 5.68
CA ILE A 72 -13.94 -5.93 6.91
C ILE A 72 -14.32 -4.52 7.39
N ARG A 73 -14.72 -3.65 6.45
CA ARG A 73 -15.10 -2.26 6.67
C ARG A 73 -16.27 -1.88 5.75
#